data_AF-A0AAV8Z3K4-F1
#
_entry.id   AF-A0AAV8Z3K4-F1
#
_cell.length_a   1.000
_cell.length_b   1.000
_cell.length_c   1.000
_cell.angle_alpha   90.00
_cell.angle_beta   90.00
_cell.angle_gamma   90.00
#
_symmetry.space_group_name_H-M   'P 1'
#
loop_
_entity.id
_entity.type
_entity.pdbx_description
1 polymer ?
#
loop_
_entity_poly.entity_id
_entity_poly.type
_entity_poly.pdbx_seq_one_letter_code
_entity_poly.pdbx_strand_id
1 'polypeptide(L)' 'MDERIERIREDRHLSIRWLAEIIGIDKECVGQILREPVNMHKVCAKMVPNLFTPEQKESRMNICGNTDKNCLII' A
#
# COMPACT_ATOMS: atom_id res chain seq x y z
N MET A 1 -15.67 -10.25 12.83
CA MET A 1 -14.73 -9.88 11.76
C MET A 1 -13.39 -10.48 12.13
N ASP A 2 -12.74 -11.17 11.19
CA ASP A 2 -11.51 -11.94 11.45
C ASP A 2 -10.36 -11.00 11.85
N GLU A 3 -9.82 -11.12 13.06
CA GLU A 3 -8.66 -10.35 13.57
C GLU A 3 -7.48 -10.41 12.58
N ARG A 4 -7.33 -11.55 11.90
CA ARG A 4 -6.31 -11.81 10.88
C ARG A 4 -6.41 -10.86 9.69
N ILE A 5 -7.63 -10.48 9.28
CA ILE A 5 -7.87 -9.58 8.15
C ILE A 5 -7.52 -8.14 8.54
N GLU A 6 -7.77 -7.75 9.79
CA GLU A 6 -7.48 -6.39 10.25
C GLU A 6 -5.96 -6.12 10.25
N ARG A 7 -5.15 -7.07 10.72
CA ARG A 7 -3.69 -6.97 10.70
C ARG A 7 -3.10 -6.83 9.30
N ILE A 8 -3.77 -7.40 8.29
CA ILE A 8 -3.38 -7.28 6.88
C ILE A 8 -3.66 -5.86 6.35
N ARG A 9 -4.69 -5.20 6.88
CA ARG A 9 -5.11 -3.85 6.45
C ARG A 9 -4.27 -2.74 7.09
N GLU A 10 -3.70 -2.97 8.27
CA GLU A 10 -2.86 -1.99 8.97
C GLU A 10 -1.62 -1.58 8.17
N ASP A 11 -0.92 -2.53 7.54
CA ASP A 11 0.25 -2.21 6.70
C ASP A 11 0.32 -3.08 5.43
N ARG A 12 0.14 -2.41 4.29
CA ARG A 12 0.12 -3.04 2.95
C ARG A 12 1.51 -3.19 2.33
N HIS A 13 2.56 -2.65 2.94
CA HIS A 13 3.93 -2.75 2.45
C HIS A 13 4.68 -3.98 2.97
N LEU A 14 4.03 -4.76 3.83
CA LEU A 14 4.62 -5.95 4.43
C LEU A 14 4.79 -7.07 3.40
N SER A 15 5.91 -7.78 3.51
CA SER A 15 6.12 -8.98 2.70
C SER A 15 5.19 -10.11 3.16
N ILE A 16 4.72 -10.94 2.22
CA ILE A 16 3.92 -12.14 2.51
C ILE A 16 4.61 -13.05 3.53
N ARG A 17 5.96 -13.13 3.49
CA ARG A 17 6.74 -13.93 4.43
C ARG A 17 6.63 -13.40 5.86
N TRP A 18 6.77 -12.10 6.04
CA TRP A 18 6.64 -11.47 7.36
C TRP A 18 5.22 -11.58 7.90
N LEU A 19 4.23 -11.39 7.02
CA LEU A 19 2.82 -11.55 7.36
C LEU A 19 2.48 -12.99 7.79
N ALA A 20 3.05 -13.98 7.11
CA ALA A 20 2.96 -15.39 7.49
C ALA A 20 3.58 -15.67 8.88
N GLU A 21 4.74 -15.07 9.18
CA GLU A 21 5.39 -15.19 10.50
C GLU A 21 4.57 -14.56 11.62
N ILE A 22 3.89 -13.44 11.34
CA ILE A 22 3.11 -12.69 12.33
C ILE A 22 1.77 -13.33 12.65
N ILE A 23 1.09 -13.83 11.62
CA ILE A 23 -0.24 -14.43 11.76
C ILE A 23 -0.13 -15.95 12.05
N GLY A 24 1.06 -16.52 11.84
CA GLY A 24 1.33 -17.95 12.03
C GLY A 24 0.58 -18.81 11.01
N ILE A 25 0.45 -18.34 9.77
CA ILE A 25 -0.23 -19.03 8.67
C ILE A 25 0.77 -19.35 7.57
N ASP A 26 0.52 -20.42 6.82
CA ASP A 26 1.26 -20.69 5.58
C ASP A 26 1.16 -19.53 4.57
N LYS A 27 2.24 -19.35 3.79
CA LYS A 27 2.38 -18.26 2.82
C LYS A 27 1.33 -18.33 1.71
N GLU A 28 0.91 -19.51 1.27
CA GLU A 28 -0.13 -19.66 0.25
C GLU A 28 -1.50 -19.21 0.77
N CYS A 29 -1.84 -19.60 1.99
CA CYS A 29 -3.07 -19.16 2.66
C CYS A 29 -3.10 -17.64 2.82
N VAL A 30 -1.99 -17.01 3.22
CA VAL A 30 -1.88 -15.54 3.26
C VAL A 30 -2.11 -14.95 1.86
N GLY A 31 -1.55 -15.55 0.81
CA GLY A 31 -1.77 -15.12 -0.57
C GLY A 31 -3.22 -15.25 -1.04
N GLN A 32 -3.95 -16.29 -0.61
CA GLN A 32 -5.37 -16.46 -0.89
C GLN A 32 -6.22 -15.42 -0.17
N ILE A 33 -5.94 -15.18 1.12
CA ILE A 33 -6.62 -14.14 1.92
C ILE A 33 -6.42 -12.76 1.29
N LEU A 34 -5.20 -12.46 0.82
CA LEU A 34 -4.94 -11.20 0.13
C LEU A 34 -5.81 -11.04 -1.13
N ARG A 35 -6.01 -12.10 -1.91
CA ARG A 35 -6.77 -12.04 -3.17
C ARG A 35 -8.28 -12.06 -3.01
N GLU A 36 -8.83 -12.92 -2.16
CA GLU A 36 -10.28 -13.16 -2.11
C GLU A 36 -10.98 -12.22 -1.10
N PRO A 37 -10.78 -12.33 0.23
CA PRO A 37 -11.48 -11.50 1.20
C PRO A 37 -10.97 -10.05 1.26
N VAL A 38 -9.70 -9.78 0.93
CA VAL A 38 -9.12 -8.42 1.01
C VAL A 38 -9.02 -7.75 -0.37
N ASN A 39 -9.14 -8.51 -1.47
CA ASN A 39 -9.03 -8.03 -2.86
C ASN A 39 -7.80 -7.13 -3.11
N MET A 40 -6.68 -7.46 -2.47
CA MET A 40 -5.39 -6.80 -2.65
C MET A 40 -4.56 -7.56 -3.67
N HIS A 41 -4.12 -6.83 -4.69
CA HIS A 41 -3.17 -7.32 -5.67
C HIS A 41 -1.79 -6.74 -5.40
N LYS A 42 -0.75 -7.50 -5.75
CA LYS A 42 0.63 -7.02 -5.67
C LYS A 42 0.80 -5.84 -6.63
N VAL A 43 0.94 -4.64 -6.09
CA VAL A 43 1.36 -3.47 -6.85
C VAL A 43 2.87 -3.38 -6.72
N CYS A 44 3.58 -3.39 -7.85
CA CYS A 44 5.02 -3.14 -7.84
C CYS A 44 5.28 -1.70 -7.37
N ALA A 45 6.22 -1.51 -6.44
CA ALA A 45 6.65 -0.19 -6.04
C ALA A 45 7.13 0.58 -7.28
N LYS A 46 6.55 1.77 -7.52
CA LYS A 46 7.07 2.68 -8.53
C LYS A 46 8.30 3.38 -7.97
N MET A 47 9.35 3.49 -8.78
CA MET A 47 10.54 4.26 -8.42
C MET A 47 10.14 5.73 -8.30
N VAL A 48 10.20 6.28 -7.08
CA VAL A 48 9.96 7.70 -6.84
C VAL A 48 11.33 8.40 -6.86
N PRO A 49 11.58 9.35 -7.80
CA PRO A 49 12.91 9.93 -7.99
C PRO A 49 13.49 10.63 -6.77
N ASN A 50 12.65 11.23 -5.91
CA ASN A 50 13.07 11.96 -4.71
C ASN A 50 12.05 11.80 -3.58
N LEU A 51 12.55 11.70 -2.35
CA LEU A 51 11.71 11.84 -1.16
C LEU A 51 11.38 13.33 -0.96
N PHE A 52 10.15 13.73 -1.26
CA PHE A 52 9.75 15.14 -1.14
C PHE A 52 9.63 15.58 0.31
N THR A 53 10.17 16.77 0.61
CA THR A 53 9.90 17.50 1.85
C THR A 53 8.43 17.94 1.91
N PRO A 54 7.86 18.21 3.09
CA PRO A 54 6.48 18.68 3.21
C PRO A 54 6.20 19.93 2.37
N GLU A 55 7.12 20.90 2.36
CA GLU A 55 7.04 22.13 1.56
C GLU A 55 7.01 21.83 0.04
N GLN A 56 7.83 20.87 -0.41
CA GLN A 56 7.83 20.44 -1.82
C GLN A 56 6.51 19.75 -2.20
N LYS A 57 5.90 19.00 -1.29
CA LYS A 57 4.58 18.38 -1.52
C LYS A 57 3.49 19.44 -1.61
N GLU A 58 3.50 20.43 -0.72
CA GLU A 58 2.53 21.53 -0.72
C GLU A 58 2.66 22.38 -1.99
N SER A 59 3.88 22.74 -2.39
CA SER A 59 4.13 23.45 -3.64
C SER A 59 3.62 22.67 -4.85
N ARG A 60 3.91 21.37 -4.93
CA ARG A 60 3.39 20.50 -6.00
C ARG A 60 1.86 20.40 -6.01
N MET A 61 1.24 20.29 -4.83
CA MET A 61 -0.21 20.22 -4.70
C MET A 61 -0.87 21.55 -5.12
N ASN A 62 -0.29 22.69 -4.76
CA ASN A 62 -0.76 24.01 -5.20
C ASN A 62 -0.62 24.20 -6.71
N ILE A 63 0.48 23.75 -7.32
CA ILE A 63 0.69 23.82 -8.77
C ILE A 63 -0.32 22.92 -9.51
N CYS A 64 -0.52 21.68 -9.06
CA CYS A 64 -1.47 20.76 -9.69
C CYS A 64 -2.93 21.14 -9.42
N GLY A 65 -3.27 21.67 -8.23
CA GLY A 65 -4.64 22.06 -7.91
C GLY A 65 -5.21 23.12 -8.86
N ASN A 66 -4.36 23.87 -9.54
CA ASN A 66 -4.73 24.84 -10.58
C ASN A 66 -4.85 24.23 -11.99
N THR A 67 -4.46 22.96 -12.18
CA THR A 67 -4.47 22.25 -13.47
C THR A 67 -5.15 20.89 -13.31
N ASP A 68 -6.44 20.86 -13.55
CA ASP A 68 -7.29 19.68 -13.45
C ASP A 68 -6.73 18.45 -14.21
N LYS A 69 -6.70 17.32 -13.49
CA LYS A 69 -6.67 15.91 -13.95
C LYS A 69 -5.32 15.33 -14.40
N ASN A 70 -4.40 15.07 -13.46
CA ASN A 70 -3.74 13.73 -13.33
C ASN A 70 -2.74 13.57 -12.16
N CYS A 71 -2.53 14.55 -11.28
CA CYS A 71 -1.41 14.46 -10.33
C CYS A 71 -1.83 13.94 -8.95
N LEU A 72 -2.36 12.71 -8.89
CA LEU A 72 -2.37 11.92 -7.66
C LEU A 72 -1.78 10.55 -7.98
N ILE A 73 -0.46 10.55 -8.14
CA ILE A 73 0.36 9.36 -7.91
C ILE A 73 1.29 9.71 -6.75
N ILE A 74 0.82 9.41 -5.54
CA ILE A 74 1.65 8.89 -4.47
C ILE A 74 1.05 7.53 -4.11
#